data_AF-E1Y8B7-F1
#
_entry.id   AF-E1Y8B7-F1
#
_cell.length_a   1.000
_cell.length_b   1.000
_cell.length_c   1.000
_cell.angle_alpha   90.00
_cell.angle_beta   90.00
_cell.angle_gamma   90.00
#
_symmetry.space_group_name_H-M   'P 1'
#
loop_
_entity.id
_entity.type
_entity.pdbx_description
1 polymer ?
#
loop_
_entity_poly.entity_id
_entity_poly.type
_entity_poly.pdbx_seq_one_letter_code
_entity_poly.pdbx_strand_id
1 'polypeptide(L)'
;MTRADILALKAGRNLDIYVAEKIMRNKVISDPIMGDTEVFTTNTDESVFGKLTAYSEDLSKAQLVVLKMASMGYAKAGLWESEKRPEVICRAALLTLFDKKSEKYRVLQKSKFSVVK
;
A
#
# COMPACT_ATOMS: atom_id res chain seq x y z
N MET A 1 -4.56 8.75 8.68
CA MET A 1 -3.22 8.94 8.11
C MET A 1 -3.28 10.04 7.07
N THR A 2 -2.45 11.06 7.23
CA THR A 2 -2.29 12.20 6.33
C THR A 2 -1.14 11.97 5.34
N ARG A 3 -1.00 12.86 4.35
CA ARG A 3 0.14 12.86 3.43
C ARG A 3 1.48 13.04 4.18
N ALA A 4 1.52 13.94 5.16
CA ALA A 4 2.72 14.21 5.96
C ALA A 4 3.12 12.98 6.79
N ASP A 5 2.13 12.27 7.36
CA ASP A 5 2.38 11.04 8.10
C ASP A 5 3.07 10.00 7.22
N ILE A 6 2.59 9.80 5.97
CA ILE A 6 3.19 8.84 5.02
C ILE A 6 4.64 9.21 4.70
N LEU A 7 4.94 10.50 4.52
CA LEU A 7 6.29 10.97 4.23
C LEU A 7 7.24 10.81 5.43
N ALA A 8 6.71 10.92 6.65
CA ALA A 8 7.46 10.76 7.89
C ALA A 8 7.73 9.29 8.28
N LEU A 9 7.01 8.32 7.69
CA LEU A 9 7.20 6.89 7.97
C LEU A 9 8.60 6.44 7.56
N LYS A 10 9.45 6.11 8.54
CA LYS A 10 10.76 5.48 8.28
C LYS A 10 10.58 4.09 7.66
N ALA A 11 11.61 3.62 6.97
CA ALA A 11 11.69 2.24 6.53
C ALA A 11 11.59 1.28 7.72
N GLY A 12 11.05 0.09 7.46
CA GLY A 12 10.79 -0.97 8.43
C GLY A 12 9.32 -1.06 8.85
N ARG A 13 9.12 -1.75 9.98
CA ARG A 13 7.83 -2.24 10.50
C ARG A 13 6.59 -1.43 10.11
N ASN A 14 6.50 -0.17 10.54
CA ASN A 14 5.25 0.59 10.35
C ASN A 14 4.94 0.83 8.86
N LEU A 15 5.96 1.14 8.05
CA LEU A 15 5.78 1.33 6.62
C LEU A 15 5.36 0.02 5.95
N ASP A 16 5.96 -1.10 6.35
CA ASP A 16 5.66 -2.43 5.82
C ASP A 16 4.22 -2.87 6.14
N ILE A 17 3.76 -2.64 7.38
CA ILE A 17 2.38 -2.91 7.78
C ILE A 17 1.40 -2.14 6.88
N TYR A 18 1.66 -0.84 6.65
CA TYR A 18 0.79 -0.05 5.79
C TYR A 18 0.79 -0.52 4.34
N VAL A 19 1.94 -0.93 3.81
CA VAL A 19 2.04 -1.48 2.46
C VAL A 19 1.27 -2.80 2.37
N ALA A 20 1.48 -3.73 3.31
CA ALA A 20 0.77 -5.00 3.41
C ALA A 20 -0.74 -4.80 3.36
N GLU A 21 -1.27 -3.94 4.25
CA GLU A 21 -2.71 -3.74 4.36
C GLU A 21 -3.32 -2.97 3.19
N LYS A 22 -2.67 -1.88 2.73
CA LYS A 22 -3.30 -0.94 1.80
C LYS A 22 -3.01 -1.25 0.35
N ILE A 23 -1.82 -1.77 0.05
CA ILE A 23 -1.38 -2.08 -1.31
C ILE A 23 -1.60 -3.57 -1.59
N MET A 24 -1.01 -4.43 -0.75
CA MET A 24 -1.08 -5.88 -0.96
C MET A 24 -2.46 -6.44 -0.66
N ARG A 25 -3.23 -5.74 0.20
CA ARG A 25 -4.55 -6.14 0.72
C ARG A 25 -4.50 -7.36 1.63
N ASN A 26 -3.38 -7.51 2.32
CA ASN A 26 -3.17 -8.57 3.29
C ASN A 26 -3.57 -8.08 4.68
N LYS A 27 -3.96 -8.99 5.57
CA LYS A 27 -4.20 -8.65 6.98
C LYS A 27 -2.89 -8.76 7.74
N VAL A 28 -2.61 -7.83 8.64
CA VAL A 28 -1.48 -7.96 9.57
C VAL A 28 -2.01 -8.19 10.98
N ILE A 29 -1.42 -9.17 11.67
CA ILE A 29 -1.72 -9.53 13.05
C ILE A 29 -0.43 -9.39 13.84
N SER A 30 -0.47 -8.68 14.97
CA SER A 30 0.69 -8.57 15.87
C SER A 30 0.51 -9.55 17.02
N ASP A 31 1.43 -10.51 17.13
CA ASP A 31 1.44 -11.51 18.20
C ASP A 31 2.72 -11.37 19.04
N PRO A 32 2.66 -11.42 20.38
CA PRO A 32 3.85 -11.28 21.23
C PRO A 32 4.94 -12.34 21.02
N ILE A 33 4.57 -13.53 20.51
CA ILE A 33 5.48 -14.67 20.34
C ILE A 33 6.00 -14.72 18.89
N MET A 34 5.10 -14.59 17.92
CA MET A 34 5.43 -14.69 16.49
C MET A 34 5.83 -13.35 15.86
N GLY A 35 5.60 -12.24 16.54
CA GLY A 35 5.79 -10.89 16.01
C GLY A 35 4.68 -10.51 15.03
N ASP A 36 4.96 -9.57 14.13
CA ASP A 36 3.99 -9.20 13.10
C ASP A 36 3.90 -10.27 12.01
N THR A 37 2.72 -10.83 11.87
CA THR A 37 2.38 -11.87 10.91
C THR A 37 1.44 -11.29 9.86
N GLU A 38 1.82 -11.44 8.60
CA GLU A 38 1.00 -11.12 7.45
C GLU A 38 0.18 -12.36 7.03
N VAL A 39 -1.09 -12.13 6.74
CA VAL A 39 -2.05 -13.14 6.30
C VAL A 39 -2.54 -12.74 4.92
N PHE A 40 -2.33 -13.62 3.94
CA PHE A 40 -2.83 -13.43 2.59
C PHE A 40 -3.67 -14.62 2.16
N THR A 41 -4.68 -14.33 1.34
CA THR A 41 -5.60 -15.33 0.81
C THR A 41 -5.11 -15.77 -0.56
N THR A 42 -4.97 -17.08 -0.76
CA THR A 42 -4.60 -17.67 -2.05
C THR A 42 -5.78 -17.65 -3.02
N ASN A 43 -5.54 -18.03 -4.28
CA ASN A 43 -6.61 -18.21 -5.27
C ASN A 43 -7.56 -19.37 -4.92
N THR A 44 -7.17 -20.24 -3.98
CA THR A 44 -7.97 -21.35 -3.43
C THR A 44 -8.76 -20.96 -2.18
N ASP A 45 -8.77 -19.66 -1.82
CA ASP A 45 -9.38 -19.12 -0.60
C ASP A 45 -8.74 -19.61 0.71
N GLU A 46 -7.52 -20.15 0.63
CA GLU A 46 -6.77 -20.58 1.80
C GLU A 46 -6.02 -19.40 2.40
N SER A 47 -6.02 -19.32 3.73
CA SER A 47 -5.27 -18.30 4.46
C SER A 47 -3.85 -18.80 4.76
N VAL A 48 -2.86 -18.11 4.20
CA VAL A 48 -1.45 -18.38 4.45
C VAL A 48 -0.91 -17.34 5.42
N PHE A 49 -0.26 -17.82 6.48
CA PHE A 49 0.36 -17.02 7.52
C PHE A 49 1.87 -16.99 7.30
N GLY A 50 2.43 -15.79 7.25
CA GLY A 50 3.87 -15.59 7.12
C GLY A 50 4.34 -14.41 7.96
N LYS A 51 5.64 -14.33 8.23
CA LYS A 51 6.20 -13.11 8.83
C LYS A 51 5.90 -11.90 7.95
N LEU A 52 5.71 -10.73 8.57
CA LEU A 52 5.55 -9.48 7.85
C LEU A 52 6.68 -9.31 6.82
N THR A 53 6.28 -9.12 5.57
CA THR A 53 7.24 -8.92 4.49
C THR A 53 7.92 -7.56 4.64
N ALA A 54 9.26 -7.54 4.54
CA ALA A 54 10.08 -6.32 4.64
C ALA A 54 10.04 -5.49 3.34
N TYR A 55 8.84 -5.00 2.95
CA TYR A 55 8.61 -4.30 1.70
C TYR A 55 9.49 -3.05 1.51
N SER A 56 9.76 -2.32 2.58
CA SER A 56 10.50 -1.06 2.58
C SER A 56 11.99 -1.20 2.82
N GLU A 57 12.48 -2.43 3.02
CA GLU A 57 13.90 -2.72 3.25
C GLU A 57 14.48 -3.65 2.18
N ASP A 58 13.67 -4.49 1.54
CA ASP A 58 14.06 -5.41 0.49
C ASP A 58 13.55 -4.96 -0.89
N LEU A 59 14.48 -4.77 -1.83
CA LEU A 59 14.16 -4.31 -3.18
C LEU A 59 13.29 -5.30 -3.97
N SER A 60 13.58 -6.59 -3.89
CA SER A 60 12.79 -7.61 -4.57
C SER A 60 11.34 -7.62 -4.03
N LYS A 61 11.16 -7.40 -2.73
CA LYS A 61 9.82 -7.26 -2.13
C LYS A 61 9.15 -5.94 -2.52
N ALA A 62 9.87 -4.83 -2.56
CA ALA A 62 9.34 -3.56 -3.05
C ALA A 62 8.86 -3.64 -4.50
N GLN A 63 9.53 -4.41 -5.35
CA GLN A 63 9.08 -4.61 -6.73
C GLN A 63 7.74 -5.35 -6.82
N LEU A 64 7.40 -6.22 -5.84
CA LEU A 64 6.05 -6.78 -5.75
C LEU A 64 4.99 -5.70 -5.54
N VAL A 65 5.32 -4.62 -4.83
CA VAL A 65 4.44 -3.46 -4.63
C VAL A 65 4.18 -2.75 -5.95
N VAL A 66 5.22 -2.58 -6.79
CA VAL A 66 5.10 -2.01 -8.14
C VAL A 66 4.16 -2.85 -9.00
N LEU A 67 4.41 -4.16 -9.06
CA LEU A 67 3.57 -5.11 -9.81
C LEU A 67 2.12 -5.09 -9.31
N LYS A 68 1.92 -5.07 -7.99
CA LYS A 68 0.59 -4.99 -7.39
C LYS A 68 -0.12 -3.69 -7.78
N MET A 69 0.56 -2.55 -7.70
CA MET A 69 0.00 -1.26 -8.10
C MET A 69 -0.36 -1.22 -9.58
N ALA A 70 0.49 -1.78 -10.45
CA ALA A 70 0.18 -1.93 -11.88
C ALA A 70 -1.06 -2.79 -12.10
N SER A 71 -1.16 -3.95 -11.43
CA SER A 71 -2.35 -4.83 -11.51
C SER A 71 -3.64 -4.16 -11.03
N MET A 72 -3.53 -3.17 -10.15
CA MET A 72 -4.65 -2.37 -9.66
C MET A 72 -5.00 -1.18 -10.59
N GLY A 73 -4.33 -1.06 -11.74
CA GLY A 73 -4.58 -0.05 -12.76
C GLY A 73 -3.87 1.29 -12.52
N TYR A 74 -2.85 1.34 -11.67
CA TYR A 74 -2.06 2.55 -11.45
C TYR A 74 -0.89 2.59 -12.43
N ALA A 75 -1.12 3.08 -13.66
CA ALA A 75 -0.11 3.15 -14.72
C ALA A 75 1.17 3.92 -14.33
N LYS A 76 1.08 4.86 -13.39
CA LYS A 76 2.24 5.59 -12.84
C LYS A 76 3.24 4.69 -12.12
N ALA A 77 2.84 3.47 -11.72
CA ALA A 77 3.72 2.52 -11.06
C ALA A 77 4.90 2.08 -11.96
N GLY A 78 4.71 2.06 -13.30
CA GLY A 78 5.78 1.73 -14.23
C GLY A 78 6.99 2.69 -14.17
N LEU A 79 6.78 3.93 -13.68
CA LEU A 79 7.86 4.89 -13.47
C LEU A 79 8.79 4.51 -12.30
N TRP A 80 8.40 3.55 -11.46
CA TRP A 80 9.15 3.13 -10.28
C TRP A 80 9.93 1.83 -10.51
N GLU A 81 9.79 1.17 -11.66
CA GLU A 81 10.48 -0.09 -11.95
C GLU A 81 12.02 0.05 -11.86
N SER A 82 12.55 1.22 -12.22
CA SER A 82 13.98 1.52 -12.16
C SER A 82 14.45 2.10 -10.81
N GLU A 83 13.53 2.39 -9.87
CA GLU A 83 13.90 2.87 -8.54
C GLU A 83 14.55 1.74 -7.73
N LYS A 84 15.66 2.05 -7.06
CA LYS A 84 16.48 1.07 -6.32
C LYS A 84 16.30 1.18 -4.81
N ARG A 85 15.56 2.19 -4.34
CA ARG A 85 15.27 2.44 -2.92
C ARG A 85 13.89 1.88 -2.54
N PRO A 86 13.83 0.75 -1.82
CA PRO A 86 12.58 0.06 -1.49
C PRO A 86 11.56 0.95 -0.76
N GLU A 87 12.04 1.78 0.17
CA GLU A 87 11.24 2.70 0.97
C GLU A 87 10.60 3.81 0.13
N VAL A 88 11.29 4.26 -0.92
CA VAL A 88 10.78 5.29 -1.84
C VAL A 88 9.62 4.74 -2.66
N ILE A 89 9.77 3.51 -3.18
CA ILE A 89 8.70 2.78 -3.88
C ILE A 89 7.47 2.65 -2.98
N CYS A 90 7.66 2.18 -1.75
CA CYS A 90 6.59 1.97 -0.79
C CYS A 90 5.82 3.26 -0.46
N ARG A 91 6.54 4.36 -0.18
CA ARG A 91 5.91 5.67 0.08
C ARG A 91 5.19 6.21 -1.15
N ALA A 92 5.79 6.12 -2.33
CA ALA A 92 5.17 6.57 -3.58
C ALA A 92 3.86 5.83 -3.87
N ALA A 93 3.83 4.51 -3.63
CA ALA A 93 2.65 3.68 -3.77
C ALA A 93 1.53 4.11 -2.79
N LEU A 94 1.86 4.30 -1.51
CA LEU A 94 0.90 4.77 -0.49
C LEU A 94 0.36 6.17 -0.80
N LEU A 95 1.22 7.10 -1.21
CA LEU A 95 0.83 8.45 -1.62
C LEU A 95 -0.12 8.43 -2.82
N THR A 96 0.15 7.56 -3.79
CA THR A 96 -0.70 7.41 -4.99
C THR A 96 -2.11 6.92 -4.63
N LEU A 97 -2.21 5.95 -3.71
CA LEU A 97 -3.52 5.52 -3.19
C LEU A 97 -4.23 6.63 -2.41
N PHE A 98 -3.48 7.38 -1.60
CA PHE A 98 -4.02 8.47 -0.80
C PHE A 98 -4.60 9.59 -1.70
N ASP A 99 -3.84 10.02 -2.70
CA ASP A 99 -4.22 11.09 -3.61
C ASP A 99 -5.48 10.71 -4.40
N LYS A 100 -5.58 9.47 -4.91
CA LYS A 100 -6.77 8.99 -5.62
C LYS A 100 -8.01 8.92 -4.73
N LYS A 101 -7.86 8.52 -3.46
CA LYS A 101 -8.96 8.56 -2.48
C LYS A 101 -9.43 10.00 -2.30
N SER A 102 -8.52 10.94 -2.08
CA SER A 102 -8.85 12.36 -1.89
C SER A 102 -9.59 12.96 -3.09
N GLU A 103 -9.18 12.63 -4.32
CA GLU A 103 -9.81 13.09 -5.55
C GLU A 103 -11.24 12.55 -5.67
N LYS A 104 -11.45 11.26 -5.40
CA LYS A 104 -12.79 10.65 -5.39
C LYS A 104 -13.72 11.34 -4.39
N TYR A 105 -13.23 11.67 -3.19
CA TYR A 105 -14.02 12.42 -2.20
C TYR A 105 -14.38 13.83 -2.68
N ARG A 106 -13.46 14.56 -3.32
CA ARG A 106 -13.72 15.91 -3.87
C ARG A 106 -14.76 15.89 -4.99
N VAL A 107 -14.70 14.89 -5.89
CA VAL A 107 -15.69 14.72 -6.97
C VAL A 107 -17.06 14.41 -6.40
N LEU A 108 -17.15 13.49 -5.43
CA LEU A 108 -18.42 13.15 -4.76
C LEU A 108 -19.04 14.32 -3.99
N GLN A 109 -18.23 15.20 -3.40
CA GLN A 109 -18.74 16.41 -2.78
C GLN A 109 -19.31 17.37 -3.84
N LYS A 110 -18.57 17.64 -4.93
CA LYS A 110 -19.05 18.52 -6.01
C LYS A 110 -20.36 18.04 -6.65
N SER A 111 -20.53 16.74 -6.87
CA SER A 111 -21.75 16.17 -7.48
C SER A 111 -22.98 16.23 -6.56
N LYS A 112 -22.80 16.27 -5.23
CA LYS A 112 -23.91 16.45 -4.27
C LYS A 112 -24.43 17.88 -4.22
N PHE A 113 -23.63 18.86 -4.61
CA PHE A 113 -24.04 20.27 -4.67
C PHE A 113 -24.67 20.66 -6.04
N SER A 114 -24.73 19.76 -7.02
CA SER A 114 -25.23 20.04 -8.37
C SER A 114 -26.62 19.51 -8.68
N VAL A 115 -27.40 19.06 -7.68
CA VAL A 115 -28.80 18.63 -7.89
C VAL A 115 -29.74 19.69 -7.33
N VAL A 116 -29.94 20.75 -8.11
CA VAL A 116 -31.15 21.59 -8.05
C VAL A 116 -31.51 21.95 -9.50
N LYS A 117 -32.56 21.35 -10.02
CA LYS A 117 -33.34 21.84 -11.16
C LYS A 117 -34.81 21.72 -10.80
#